data_AF-A0A6F9ZWA4-F1
#
_entry.id   AF-A0A6F9ZWA4-F1
#
_cell.length_a   1.000
_cell.length_b   1.000
_cell.length_c   1.000
_cell.angle_alpha   90.00
_cell.angle_beta   90.00
_cell.angle_gamma   90.00
#
_symmetry.space_group_name_H-M   'P 1'
#
loop_
_entity.id
_entity.type
_entity.pdbx_description
1 polymer ?
#
loop_
_entity_poly.entity_id
_entity_poly.type
_entity_poly.pdbx_seq_one_letter_code
_entity_poly.pdbx_strand_id
1 'polypeptide(L)'
;KYRVDIRITVNDNGFSLMPSKEKDIDIDKLIREATEANVRGILKENIRKTELMKRRFRHCAARSFLILKNYKGHKISVRKQQINAEKLIRICELIDPEFPIIEETYREILEDLMDIRKTEIVLKDLKNGSLKYEVIETPVPSPFAHNLIVLGEADIVLMKDRRERLMELHERIMKEIA
;
A
#
# COMPACT_ATOMS: atom_id res chain seq x y z
N LYS A 1 -14.45 -9.72 5.50
CA LYS A 1 -15.54 -10.47 4.81
C LYS A 1 -15.19 -11.94 4.62
N TYR A 2 -14.10 -12.25 3.91
CA TYR A 2 -13.67 -13.64 3.72
C TYR A 2 -12.98 -14.27 4.94
N ARG A 3 -12.67 -13.50 6.01
CA ARG A 3 -12.03 -14.01 7.25
C ARG A 3 -10.82 -14.91 6.98
N VAL A 4 -10.03 -14.52 5.98
CA VAL A 4 -8.74 -15.13 5.64
C VAL A 4 -7.72 -14.03 5.58
N ASP A 5 -6.50 -14.36 5.98
CA ASP A 5 -5.38 -13.46 5.81
C ASP A 5 -5.02 -13.43 4.32
N ILE A 6 -4.74 -12.23 3.81
CA ILE A 6 -4.39 -12.01 2.41
C ILE A 6 -2.98 -11.44 2.39
N ARG A 7 -2.08 -12.14 1.72
CA ARG A 7 -0.78 -11.58 1.37
C ARG A 7 -0.95 -10.69 0.15
N ILE A 8 -0.38 -9.49 0.23
CA ILE A 8 -0.44 -8.49 -0.84
C ILE A 8 0.97 -8.26 -1.34
N THR A 9 1.11 -8.21 -2.66
CA THR A 9 2.36 -7.82 -3.32
C THR A 9 2.04 -6.78 -4.37
N VAL A 10 2.86 -5.74 -4.46
CA VAL A 10 2.64 -4.60 -5.38
C VAL A 10 3.94 -4.27 -6.06
N ASN A 11 3.88 -4.01 -7.36
CA ASN A 11 4.97 -3.44 -8.15
C ASN A 11 4.39 -2.49 -9.21
N ASP A 12 5.26 -1.96 -10.08
CA ASP A 12 4.86 -0.98 -11.11
C ASP A 12 3.89 -1.54 -12.16
N ASN A 13 3.81 -2.86 -12.30
CA ASN A 13 2.98 -3.55 -13.31
C ASN A 13 1.69 -4.15 -12.73
N GLY A 14 1.44 -4.01 -11.42
CA GLY A 14 0.20 -4.48 -10.80
C GLY A 14 0.38 -4.95 -9.36
N PHE A 15 -0.61 -5.69 -8.89
CA PHE A 15 -0.62 -6.26 -7.56
C PHE A 15 -1.20 -7.68 -7.57
N SER A 16 -0.82 -8.49 -6.58
CA SER A 16 -1.39 -9.81 -6.34
C SER A 16 -2.03 -9.89 -4.96
N LEU A 17 -3.17 -10.57 -4.88
CA LEU A 17 -3.85 -10.92 -3.65
C LEU A 17 -3.77 -12.45 -3.48
N MET A 18 -3.01 -12.90 -2.48
CA MET A 18 -2.79 -14.31 -2.21
C MET A 18 -3.46 -14.68 -0.88
N PRO A 19 -4.68 -15.25 -0.91
CA PRO A 19 -5.35 -15.69 0.31
C PRO A 19 -4.58 -16.85 0.95
N SER A 20 -4.49 -16.87 2.27
CA SER A 20 -3.77 -17.90 3.02
C SER A 20 -4.41 -19.30 2.95
N LYS A 21 -5.67 -19.36 2.49
CA LYS A 21 -6.46 -20.57 2.32
C LYS A 21 -7.21 -20.45 1.01
N GLU A 22 -7.35 -21.58 0.32
CA GLU A 22 -8.17 -21.66 -0.88
C GLU A 22 -9.60 -21.24 -0.54
N LYS A 23 -10.08 -20.23 -1.25
CA LYS A 23 -11.41 -19.68 -1.12
C LYS A 23 -11.90 -19.25 -2.48
N ASP A 24 -13.16 -19.57 -2.72
CA ASP A 24 -13.89 -18.98 -3.82
C ASP A 24 -14.10 -17.48 -3.55
N ILE A 25 -13.50 -16.65 -4.42
CA ILE A 25 -13.52 -15.20 -4.32
C ILE A 25 -14.25 -14.67 -5.55
N ASP A 26 -15.46 -14.19 -5.33
CA ASP A 26 -16.25 -13.46 -6.32
C ASP A 26 -15.57 -12.13 -6.69
N ILE A 27 -14.84 -12.13 -7.82
CA ILE A 27 -14.07 -10.98 -8.33
C ILE A 27 -14.99 -9.85 -8.77
N ASP A 28 -16.11 -10.15 -9.44
CA ASP A 28 -17.09 -9.15 -9.89
C ASP A 28 -17.67 -8.38 -8.71
N LYS A 29 -18.01 -9.09 -7.64
CA LYS A 29 -18.47 -8.47 -6.40
C LYS A 29 -17.39 -7.63 -5.74
N LEU A 30 -16.13 -8.06 -5.74
CA LEU A 30 -15.03 -7.27 -5.21
C LEU A 30 -14.83 -5.97 -5.98
N ILE A 31 -14.88 -6.01 -7.31
CA ILE A 31 -14.71 -4.81 -8.14
C ILE A 31 -15.89 -3.85 -7.95
N ARG A 32 -17.13 -4.35 -7.90
CA ARG A 32 -18.29 -3.53 -7.58
C ARG A 32 -18.15 -2.86 -6.20
N GLU A 33 -17.74 -3.61 -5.18
CA GLU A 33 -17.53 -3.06 -3.84
C GLU A 33 -16.38 -2.03 -3.81
N ALA A 34 -15.29 -2.27 -4.54
CA ALA A 34 -14.17 -1.34 -4.65
C ALA A 34 -14.56 -0.03 -5.35
N THR A 35 -15.37 -0.10 -6.40
CA THR A 35 -15.81 1.09 -7.17
C THR A 35 -16.86 1.94 -6.44
N GLU A 36 -17.55 1.37 -5.46
CA GLU A 36 -18.52 2.08 -4.60
C GLU A 36 -17.90 2.58 -3.28
N ALA A 37 -16.69 2.13 -2.96
CA ALA A 37 -16.04 2.42 -1.68
C ALA A 37 -15.62 3.89 -1.56
N ASN A 38 -15.76 4.44 -0.34
CA ASN A 38 -15.10 5.70 0.04
C ASN A 38 -13.61 5.45 0.28
N VAL A 39 -12.82 5.38 -0.79
CA VAL A 39 -11.39 5.03 -0.73
C VAL A 39 -10.60 6.02 0.12
N ARG A 40 -10.88 7.33 0.05
CA ARG A 40 -10.23 8.33 0.91
C ARG A 40 -10.49 8.07 2.39
N GLY A 41 -11.74 7.82 2.76
CA GLY A 41 -12.12 7.52 4.15
C GLY A 41 -11.40 6.26 4.65
N ILE A 42 -11.47 5.18 3.87
CA ILE A 42 -10.81 3.91 4.20
C ILE A 42 -9.30 4.12 4.36
N LEU A 43 -8.66 4.82 3.43
CA LEU A 43 -7.21 5.07 3.52
C LEU A 43 -6.86 5.94 4.73
N LYS A 44 -7.59 7.03 5.01
CA LYS A 44 -7.36 7.88 6.19
C LYS A 44 -7.41 7.04 7.48
N GLU A 45 -8.41 6.17 7.63
CA GLU A 45 -8.55 5.30 8.81
C GLU A 45 -7.41 4.28 8.94
N ASN A 46 -7.02 3.65 7.83
CA ASN A 46 -6.00 2.60 7.84
C ASN A 46 -4.58 3.16 7.98
N ILE A 47 -4.28 4.28 7.31
CA ILE A 47 -2.96 4.92 7.34
C ILE A 47 -2.62 5.42 8.75
N ARG A 48 -3.60 5.85 9.54
CA ARG A 48 -3.38 6.46 10.86
C ARG A 48 -2.46 5.64 11.78
N LYS A 49 -2.56 4.31 11.75
CA LYS A 49 -1.78 3.39 12.61
C LYS A 49 -0.46 2.93 12.01
N THR A 50 -0.12 3.38 10.80
CA THR A 50 1.06 2.92 10.07
C THR A 50 2.33 3.67 10.46
N GLU A 51 3.48 3.04 10.26
CA GLU A 51 4.78 3.71 10.37
C GLU A 51 4.94 4.80 9.31
N LEU A 52 4.28 4.64 8.16
CA LEU A 52 4.23 5.64 7.10
C LEU A 52 3.67 6.97 7.61
N MET A 53 2.56 6.94 8.37
CA MET A 53 1.98 8.13 9.00
C MET A 53 2.96 8.81 9.94
N LYS A 54 3.57 8.06 10.86
CA LYS A 54 4.53 8.61 11.84
C LYS A 54 5.75 9.24 11.15
N ARG A 55 6.31 8.55 10.15
CA ARG A 55 7.46 9.03 9.38
C ARG A 55 7.13 10.32 8.65
N ARG A 56 6.00 10.36 7.95
CA ARG A 56 5.59 11.53 7.17
C ARG A 56 5.22 12.71 8.08
N PHE A 57 4.50 12.47 9.17
CA PHE A 57 4.18 13.50 10.17
C PHE A 57 5.44 14.16 10.71
N ARG A 58 6.47 13.37 11.04
CA ARG A 58 7.75 13.89 11.50
C ARG A 58 8.40 14.83 10.47
N HIS A 59 8.29 14.53 9.18
CA HIS A 59 8.82 15.40 8.12
C HIS A 59 8.04 16.72 8.04
N CYS A 60 6.71 16.67 8.09
CA CYS A 60 5.85 17.87 8.12
C CYS A 60 6.14 18.71 9.37
N ALA A 61 6.11 18.10 10.56
CA ALA A 61 6.39 18.78 11.82
C ALA A 61 7.80 19.40 11.89
N ALA A 62 8.81 18.76 11.28
CA ALA A 62 10.17 19.31 11.22
C ALA A 62 10.32 20.48 10.23
N ARG A 63 9.52 20.52 9.15
CA ARG A 63 9.46 21.64 8.20
C ARG A 63 8.64 22.81 8.75
N SER A 64 7.62 22.52 9.55
CA SER A 64 6.77 23.52 10.21
C SER A 64 7.32 23.98 11.56
N PHE A 65 8.57 23.66 11.89
CA PHE A 65 9.26 24.07 13.13
C PHE A 65 8.60 23.63 14.44
N LEU A 66 7.71 22.63 14.42
CA LEU A 66 7.13 22.05 15.63
C LEU A 66 8.12 21.15 16.39
N ILE A 67 9.14 20.66 15.69
CA ILE A 67 10.22 19.86 16.29
C ILE A 67 11.43 20.76 16.53
N LEU A 68 11.79 20.93 17.79
CA LEU A 68 13.02 21.62 18.18
C LEU A 68 14.25 20.85 17.68
N LYS A 69 15.08 21.52 16.87
CA LYS A 69 16.35 20.99 16.36
C LYS A 69 17.55 21.36 17.25
N ASN A 70 17.46 22.52 17.91
CA ASN A 70 18.44 23.05 18.84
C ASN A 70 17.75 23.52 20.11
N TYR A 71 18.42 23.40 21.24
CA TYR A 71 17.96 23.94 22.52
C TYR A 71 19.14 24.56 23.27
N LYS A 72 19.02 25.86 23.60
CA LYS A 72 20.08 26.64 24.28
C LYS A 72 21.46 26.49 23.61
N GLY A 73 21.51 26.59 22.28
CA GLY A 73 22.75 26.46 21.51
C GLY A 73 23.24 25.02 21.30
N HIS A 74 22.62 24.02 21.92
CA HIS A 74 22.99 22.62 21.73
C HIS A 74 22.09 21.91 20.73
N LYS A 75 22.70 21.13 19.83
CA LYS A 75 21.99 20.31 18.84
C LYS A 75 21.28 19.16 19.54
N ILE A 76 19.99 19.00 19.26
CA ILE A 76 19.19 17.88 19.77
C ILE A 76 19.48 16.65 18.91
N SER A 77 19.73 15.50 19.55
CA SER A 77 19.99 14.24 18.83
C SER A 77 18.79 13.79 17.99
N VAL A 78 19.06 13.11 16.86
CA VAL A 78 18.02 12.62 15.94
C VAL A 78 17.03 11.69 16.66
N ARG A 79 17.53 10.80 17.53
CA ARG A 79 16.69 9.91 18.35
C ARG A 79 15.72 10.68 19.24
N LYS A 80 16.17 11.78 19.86
CA LYS A 80 15.31 12.62 20.70
C LYS A 80 14.27 13.37 19.87
N GLN A 81 14.63 13.83 18.66
CA GLN A 81 13.67 14.42 17.72
C GLN A 81 12.60 13.41 17.28
N GLN A 82 12.97 12.15 17.04
CA GLN A 82 12.03 11.07 16.71
C GLN A 82 11.03 10.80 17.84
N ILE A 83 11.52 10.59 19.07
CA ILE A 83 10.67 10.34 20.25
C ILE A 83 9.71 11.52 20.48
N ASN A 84 10.18 12.74 20.28
CA ASN A 84 9.34 13.93 20.41
C ASN A 84 8.24 13.98 19.33
N ALA A 85 8.55 13.63 18.08
CA ALA A 85 7.58 13.61 16.99
C ALA A 85 6.43 12.61 17.20
N GLU A 86 6.73 11.43 17.75
CA GLU A 86 5.72 10.40 18.07
C GLU A 86 4.79 10.79 19.23
N LYS A 87 5.26 11.64 20.15
CA LYS A 87 4.41 12.25 21.19
C LYS A 87 3.61 13.41 20.61
N LEU A 88 4.25 14.20 19.75
CA LEU A 88 3.67 15.40 19.16
C LEU A 88 2.41 15.09 18.33
N ILE A 89 2.39 14.00 17.56
CA ILE A 89 1.17 13.63 16.80
C ILE A 89 -0.05 13.47 17.71
N ARG A 90 0.10 12.82 18.86
CA ARG A 90 -0.98 12.63 19.84
C ARG A 90 -1.41 13.95 20.48
N ILE A 91 -0.47 14.86 20.73
CA ILE A 91 -0.77 16.18 21.28
C ILE A 91 -1.54 17.03 20.25
N CYS A 92 -1.11 17.03 18.99
CA CYS A 92 -1.80 17.73 17.92
C CYS A 92 -3.24 17.23 17.77
N GLU A 93 -3.47 15.91 17.77
CA GLU A 93 -4.81 15.31 17.72
C GLU A 93 -5.70 15.71 18.91
N LEU A 94 -5.12 15.88 20.11
CA LEU A 94 -5.85 16.31 21.30
C LEU A 94 -6.25 17.79 21.26
N ILE A 95 -5.43 18.63 20.61
CA ILE A 95 -5.70 20.05 20.46
C ILE A 95 -6.81 20.24 19.41
N ASP A 96 -6.65 19.60 18.26
CA ASP A 96 -7.56 19.69 17.14
C ASP A 96 -7.44 18.43 16.26
N PRO A 97 -8.53 17.66 16.06
CA PRO A 97 -8.54 16.55 15.11
C PRO A 97 -8.16 16.97 13.68
N GLU A 98 -8.42 18.24 13.30
CA GLU A 98 -8.12 18.82 11.99
C GLU A 98 -6.83 19.66 12.01
N PHE A 99 -5.94 19.41 12.98
CA PHE A 99 -4.70 20.17 13.13
C PHE A 99 -3.96 20.27 11.78
N PRO A 100 -3.57 21.47 11.31
CA PRO A 100 -3.09 21.66 9.93
C PRO A 100 -1.94 20.75 9.51
N ILE A 101 -1.03 20.42 10.43
CA ILE A 101 0.10 19.53 10.14
C ILE A 101 -0.34 18.07 9.98
N ILE A 102 -1.41 17.65 10.65
CA ILE A 102 -2.01 16.32 10.46
C ILE A 102 -2.67 16.25 9.10
N GLU A 103 -3.48 17.24 8.72
CA GLU A 103 -4.14 17.27 7.40
C GLU A 103 -3.11 17.34 6.26
N GLU A 104 -2.05 18.15 6.40
CA GLU A 104 -0.95 18.17 5.42
C GLU A 104 -0.23 16.82 5.34
N THR A 105 -0.10 16.12 6.47
CA THR A 105 0.47 14.76 6.49
C THR A 105 -0.40 13.80 5.69
N TYR A 106 -1.73 13.82 5.90
CA TYR A 106 -2.64 13.00 5.09
C TYR A 106 -2.58 13.38 3.62
N ARG A 107 -2.52 14.67 3.29
CA ARG A 107 -2.37 15.14 1.90
C ARG A 107 -1.12 14.58 1.24
N GLU A 108 0.05 14.72 1.86
CA GLU A 108 1.31 14.19 1.28
C GLU A 108 1.27 12.66 1.13
N ILE A 109 0.63 11.92 2.05
CA ILE A 109 0.54 10.45 1.89
C ILE A 109 -0.42 10.08 0.76
N LEU A 110 -1.63 10.65 0.77
CA LEU A 110 -2.68 10.27 -0.16
C LEU A 110 -2.39 10.76 -1.57
N GLU A 111 -1.93 12.01 -1.73
CA GLU A 111 -1.76 12.63 -3.04
C GLU A 111 -0.36 12.40 -3.58
N ASP A 112 0.69 12.71 -2.81
CA ASP A 112 2.06 12.69 -3.35
C ASP A 112 2.66 11.28 -3.40
N LEU A 113 2.35 10.44 -2.40
CA LEU A 113 2.91 9.09 -2.31
C LEU A 113 2.01 8.02 -2.96
N MET A 114 0.69 8.10 -2.76
CA MET A 114 -0.25 7.07 -3.22
C MET A 114 -0.99 7.44 -4.51
N ASP A 115 -0.97 8.71 -4.93
CA ASP A 115 -1.71 9.21 -6.11
C ASP A 115 -3.21 8.84 -6.08
N ILE A 116 -3.86 9.13 -4.95
CA ILE A 116 -5.29 8.83 -4.74
C ILE A 116 -6.18 9.45 -5.83
N ARG A 117 -5.76 10.59 -6.41
CA ARG A 117 -6.52 11.28 -7.46
C ARG A 117 -6.63 10.40 -8.72
N LYS A 118 -5.54 9.77 -9.15
CA LYS A 118 -5.58 8.82 -10.27
C LYS A 118 -6.35 7.55 -9.90
N THR A 119 -6.22 7.06 -8.67
CA THR A 119 -7.02 5.91 -8.22
C THR A 119 -8.53 6.20 -8.31
N GLU A 120 -8.97 7.38 -7.89
CA GLU A 120 -10.37 7.83 -7.99
C GLU A 120 -10.85 7.88 -9.45
N ILE A 121 -9.99 8.31 -10.38
CA ILE A 121 -10.29 8.30 -11.83
C ILE A 121 -10.48 6.86 -12.32
N VAL A 122 -9.53 5.96 -12.01
CA VAL A 122 -9.60 4.54 -12.42
C VAL A 122 -10.87 3.87 -11.90
N LEU A 123 -11.24 4.09 -10.64
CA LEU A 123 -12.46 3.51 -10.07
C LEU A 123 -13.73 4.10 -10.70
N LYS A 124 -13.72 5.39 -11.03
CA LYS A 124 -14.82 6.03 -11.76
C LYS A 124 -14.97 5.48 -13.18
N ASP A 125 -13.85 5.25 -13.86
CA ASP A 125 -13.82 4.69 -15.22
C ASP A 125 -14.23 3.21 -15.25
N LEU A 126 -13.88 2.44 -14.22
CA LEU A 126 -14.45 1.09 -14.02
C LEU A 126 -15.96 1.16 -13.79
N LYS A 127 -16.42 2.10 -12.96
CA LYS A 127 -17.84 2.26 -12.62
C LYS A 127 -18.70 2.67 -13.82
N ASN A 128 -18.19 3.56 -14.68
CA ASN A 128 -18.93 4.07 -15.84
C ASN A 128 -18.78 3.17 -17.09
N GLY A 129 -17.89 2.16 -17.05
CA GLY A 129 -17.63 1.22 -18.13
C GLY A 129 -16.70 1.74 -19.23
N SER A 130 -16.06 2.90 -19.06
CA SER A 130 -15.02 3.41 -19.98
C SER A 130 -13.73 2.59 -19.85
N LEU A 131 -13.44 2.08 -18.66
CA LEU A 131 -12.41 1.08 -18.39
C LEU A 131 -13.09 -0.26 -18.12
N LYS A 132 -12.66 -1.30 -18.84
CA LYS A 132 -13.16 -2.67 -18.69
C LYS A 132 -12.12 -3.55 -18.01
N TYR A 133 -12.60 -4.53 -17.27
CA TYR A 133 -11.78 -5.62 -16.74
C TYR A 133 -12.28 -6.94 -17.30
N GLU A 134 -11.38 -7.93 -17.36
CA GLU A 134 -11.71 -9.31 -17.71
C GLU A 134 -11.16 -10.22 -16.62
N VAL A 135 -11.94 -11.24 -16.26
CA VAL A 135 -11.52 -12.28 -15.32
C VAL A 135 -11.15 -13.50 -16.12
N ILE A 136 -9.88 -13.88 -16.05
CA ILE A 136 -9.33 -15.03 -16.79
C ILE A 136 -8.77 -16.01 -15.78
N GLU A 137 -9.37 -17.18 -15.71
CA GLU A 137 -8.86 -18.32 -14.96
C GLU A 137 -7.86 -19.08 -15.82
N THR A 138 -6.70 -19.38 -15.26
CA THR A 138 -5.61 -20.08 -15.97
C THR A 138 -5.14 -21.26 -15.14
N PRO A 139 -4.86 -22.42 -15.76
CA PRO A 139 -4.36 -23.60 -15.05
C PRO A 139 -2.94 -23.40 -14.51
N VAL A 140 -2.15 -22.54 -15.16
CA VAL A 140 -0.81 -22.12 -14.76
C VAL A 140 -0.70 -20.59 -14.75
N PRO A 141 0.05 -19.98 -13.82
CA PRO A 141 0.18 -18.53 -13.76
C PRO A 141 0.74 -17.93 -15.04
N SER A 142 0.11 -16.86 -15.53
CA SER A 142 0.54 -16.16 -16.75
C SER A 142 1.94 -15.55 -16.60
N PRO A 143 2.68 -15.28 -17.72
CA PRO A 143 3.99 -14.64 -17.65
C PRO A 143 3.97 -13.27 -16.94
N PHE A 144 2.85 -12.55 -17.00
CA PHE A 144 2.67 -11.28 -16.31
C PHE A 144 2.59 -11.45 -14.78
N ALA A 145 2.09 -12.58 -14.30
CA ALA A 145 1.99 -12.88 -12.88
C ALA A 145 3.32 -13.35 -12.26
N HIS A 146 4.28 -13.86 -13.05
CA HIS A 146 5.51 -14.49 -12.53
C HIS A 146 6.30 -13.58 -11.60
N ASN A 147 6.52 -12.32 -12.01
CA ASN A 147 7.25 -11.37 -11.18
C ASN A 147 6.53 -11.02 -9.89
N LEU A 148 5.19 -10.94 -9.91
CA LEU A 148 4.37 -10.70 -8.73
C LEU A 148 4.42 -11.89 -7.77
N ILE A 149 4.35 -13.12 -8.30
CA ILE A 149 4.43 -14.36 -7.51
C ILE A 149 5.77 -14.45 -6.80
N VAL A 150 6.88 -14.28 -7.54
CA VAL A 150 8.21 -14.41 -6.94
C VAL A 150 8.47 -13.32 -5.91
N LEU A 151 7.96 -12.11 -6.13
CA LEU A 151 8.04 -11.03 -5.14
C LEU A 151 7.20 -11.36 -3.89
N GLY A 152 6.03 -12.01 -4.05
CA GLY A 152 5.20 -12.48 -2.95
C GLY A 152 5.76 -13.71 -2.20
N GLU A 153 6.67 -14.46 -2.82
CA GLU A 153 7.37 -15.60 -2.25
C GLU A 153 8.73 -15.23 -1.60
N ALA A 154 9.08 -13.95 -1.53
CA ALA A 154 10.39 -13.49 -1.07
C ALA A 154 10.80 -13.94 0.35
N ASP A 155 9.83 -14.25 1.22
CA ASP A 155 10.09 -14.80 2.56
C ASP A 155 10.50 -16.29 2.54
N ILE A 156 10.24 -17.00 1.43
CA ILE A 156 10.46 -18.44 1.26
C ILE A 156 11.58 -18.71 0.25
N VAL A 157 11.69 -17.85 -0.78
CA VAL A 157 12.65 -17.98 -1.88
C VAL A 157 13.82 -17.03 -1.63
N LEU A 158 15.01 -17.59 -1.35
CA LEU A 158 16.23 -16.81 -1.26
C LEU A 158 16.50 -16.10 -2.61
N MET A 159 17.14 -14.93 -2.59
CA MET A 159 17.44 -14.19 -3.82
C MET A 159 18.19 -15.00 -4.88
N LYS A 160 18.98 -16.01 -4.47
CA LYS A 160 19.70 -16.91 -5.37
C LYS A 160 18.76 -17.86 -6.15
N ASP A 161 17.60 -18.16 -5.58
CA ASP A 161 16.66 -19.16 -6.08
C ASP A 161 15.53 -18.51 -6.92
N ARG A 162 15.46 -17.17 -6.95
CA ARG A 162 14.50 -16.42 -7.78
C ARG A 162 14.57 -16.80 -9.26
N ARG A 163 15.79 -16.99 -9.79
CA ARG A 163 15.98 -17.35 -11.19
C ARG A 163 15.47 -18.76 -11.47
N GLU A 164 15.74 -19.70 -10.58
CA GLU A 164 15.24 -21.08 -10.69
C GLU A 164 13.71 -21.11 -10.63
N ARG A 165 13.12 -20.36 -9.70
CA ARG A 165 11.67 -20.25 -9.58
C ARG A 165 11.01 -19.66 -10.84
N LEU A 166 11.62 -18.64 -11.45
CA LEU A 166 11.14 -18.09 -12.72
C LEU A 166 11.26 -19.09 -13.88
N MET A 167 12.36 -19.85 -13.94
CA MET A 167 12.53 -20.89 -14.94
C MET A 167 11.49 -22.01 -14.77
N GLU A 168 11.21 -22.43 -13.54
CA GLU A 168 10.17 -23.41 -13.23
C GLU A 168 8.77 -22.93 -13.68
N LEU A 169 8.41 -21.67 -13.38
CA LEU A 169 7.15 -21.08 -13.83
C LEU A 169 7.06 -21.00 -15.36
N HIS A 170 8.17 -20.67 -16.03
CA HIS A 170 8.24 -20.64 -17.48
C HIS A 170 8.08 -22.04 -18.10
N GLU A 171 8.76 -23.05 -17.57
CA GLU A 171 8.64 -24.43 -18.03
C GLU A 171 7.21 -24.96 -17.90
N ARG A 172 6.49 -24.60 -16.82
CA ARG A 172 5.08 -24.96 -16.64
C ARG A 172 4.20 -24.37 -17.75
N ILE A 173 4.43 -23.13 -18.15
CA ILE A 173 3.72 -22.52 -19.29
C ILE A 173 4.07 -23.24 -20.59
N MET A 174 5.36 -23.50 -20.83
CA MET A 174 5.79 -24.16 -22.07
C MET A 174 5.18 -25.55 -22.22
N LYS A 175 4.98 -26.27 -21.11
CA LYS A 175 4.29 -27.58 -21.10
C LYS A 175 2.78 -27.49 -21.37
N GLU A 176 2.15 -26.38 -21.01
CA GLU A 176 0.71 -26.17 -21.27
C GLU A 176 0.44 -25.76 -22.72
N ILE A 177 1.41 -25.10 -23.37
CA ILE A 177 1.31 -24.65 -24.77
C ILE A 177 1.70 -25.75 -25.77
N ALA A 178 2.55 -26.69 -25.38
CA ALA A 178 3.09 -27.76 -26.22
C ALA A 178 2.14 -28.96 -26.35
#